data_AF-A0AA38EXZ5-F1
#
_entry.id   AF-A0AA38EXZ5-F1
#
_cell.length_a   1.000
_cell.length_b   1.000
_cell.length_c   1.000
_cell.angle_alpha   90.00
_cell.angle_beta   90.00
_cell.angle_gamma   90.00
#
_symmetry.space_group_name_H-M   'P 1'
#
loop_
_entity.id
_entity.type
_entity.pdbx_description
1 polymer ?
#
loop_
_entity_poly.entity_id
_entity_poly.type
_entity_poly.pdbx_seq_one_letter_code
_entity_poly.pdbx_strand_id
1 'polypeptide(L)'
;YKWEEYIPLVEFSYNNTYHASLNMAPFEALYGRKCRTPVSWDNIEDREVIGPEILMEMEQQVKLIREHLKEAEDRQKSYNDLKRVDRKFELREKVFLR
;
A
#
# COMPACT_ATOMS: atom_id res chain seq x y z
N TYR A 1 0.20 7.74 -21.33
CA TYR A 1 0.06 7.68 -19.86
C TYR A 1 1.44 7.50 -19.26
N LYS A 2 1.89 8.41 -18.40
CA LYS A 2 3.22 8.41 -17.77
C LYS A 2 3.33 7.49 -16.54
N TRP A 3 2.49 6.47 -16.44
CA TRP A 3 2.35 5.66 -15.22
C TRP A 3 3.65 4.95 -14.82
N GLU A 4 4.49 4.60 -15.80
CA GLU A 4 5.81 4.00 -15.60
C GLU A 4 6.75 4.91 -14.78
N GLU A 5 6.64 6.24 -14.95
CA GLU A 5 7.41 7.22 -14.18
C GLU A 5 7.05 7.19 -12.69
N TYR A 6 5.86 6.69 -12.33
CA TYR A 6 5.36 6.60 -10.95
C TYR A 6 5.54 5.22 -10.30
N ILE A 7 5.99 4.20 -11.03
CA ILE A 7 6.23 2.85 -10.48
C ILE A 7 7.12 2.91 -9.22
N PRO A 8 8.26 3.64 -9.21
CA PRO A 8 9.11 3.71 -8.03
C PRO A 8 8.40 4.33 -6.81
N LEU A 9 7.54 5.33 -7.03
CA LEU A 9 6.78 5.99 -5.97
C LEU A 9 5.67 5.10 -5.41
N VAL A 10 5.02 4.29 -6.26
CA VAL A 10 4.01 3.32 -5.83
C VAL A 10 4.64 2.20 -5.01
N GLU A 11 5.74 1.62 -5.51
CA GLU A 11 6.48 0.57 -4.79
C GLU A 11 6.99 1.07 -3.44
N PHE A 12 7.58 2.28 -3.43
CA PHE A 12 8.00 2.93 -2.21
C PHE A 12 6.85 3.15 -1.23
N SER A 13 5.70 3.64 -1.71
CA SER A 13 4.53 3.88 -0.86
C SER A 13 3.97 2.58 -0.29
N TYR A 14 3.93 1.51 -1.08
CA TYR A 14 3.47 0.18 -0.65
C TYR A 14 4.39 -0.43 0.42
N ASN A 15 5.71 -0.37 0.20
CA ASN A 15 6.72 -0.94 1.10
C ASN A 15 6.80 -0.21 2.46
N ASN A 16 6.38 1.06 2.51
CA ASN A 16 6.43 1.90 3.70
C ASN A 16 5.08 2.12 4.40
N THR A 17 3.99 1.55 3.87
CA THR A 17 2.67 1.62 4.50
C THR A 17 2.50 0.48 5.51
N TYR A 18 1.80 0.73 6.61
CA TYR A 18 1.50 -0.28 7.63
C TYR A 18 0.62 -1.40 7.07
N HIS A 19 1.03 -2.65 7.25
CA HIS A 19 0.24 -3.82 6.85
C HIS A 19 -0.31 -4.50 8.09
N ALA A 20 -1.63 -4.60 8.20
CA ALA A 20 -2.29 -5.17 9.37
C ALA A 20 -1.95 -6.66 9.63
N SER A 21 -1.65 -7.43 8.58
CA SER A 21 -1.21 -8.83 8.69
C SER A 21 0.19 -8.99 9.29
N LEU A 22 1.07 -8.00 9.05
CA LEU A 22 2.44 -7.99 9.56
C LEU A 22 2.58 -7.20 10.86
N ASN A 23 1.57 -6.38 11.20
CA ASN A 23 1.63 -5.38 12.25
C ASN A 23 2.79 -4.38 12.14
N MET A 24 3.31 -4.18 10.92
CA MET A 24 4.39 -3.26 10.57
C MET A 24 4.41 -3.05 9.04
N ALA A 25 5.23 -2.13 8.55
CA ALA A 25 5.45 -1.97 7.11
C ALA A 25 6.38 -3.08 6.57
N PRO A 26 6.23 -3.53 5.31
CA PRO A 26 7.16 -4.49 4.70
C PRO A 26 8.64 -4.08 4.79
N PHE A 27 8.94 -2.78 4.64
CA PHE A 27 10.29 -2.25 4.82
C PHE A 27 10.80 -2.46 6.25
N GLU A 28 9.96 -2.23 7.26
CA GLU A 28 10.31 -2.46 8.67
C GLU A 28 10.56 -3.94 8.93
N ALA A 29 9.74 -4.83 8.37
CA ALA A 29 9.92 -6.27 8.49
C ALA A 29 11.24 -6.76 7.86
N LEU A 30 11.64 -6.17 6.72
CA LEU A 30 12.85 -6.57 6.01
C LEU A 30 14.13 -6.03 6.67
N TYR A 31 14.11 -4.78 7.14
CA TYR A 31 15.32 -4.09 7.62
C TYR A 31 15.37 -3.86 9.13
N GLY A 32 14.31 -4.19 9.87
CA GLY A 32 14.23 -4.00 11.33
C GLY A 32 14.21 -2.54 11.77
N ARG A 33 13.96 -1.59 10.85
CA ARG A 33 13.94 -0.15 11.13
C ARG A 33 12.92 0.57 10.25
N LYS A 34 12.43 1.71 10.74
CA LYS A 34 11.60 2.63 9.95
C LYS A 34 12.36 3.18 8.76
N CYS A 35 11.68 3.30 7.62
CA CYS A 35 12.25 3.98 6.46
C CYS A 35 12.43 5.46 6.75
N ARG A 36 13.55 6.01 6.27
CA ARG A 36 13.82 7.45 6.32
C ARG A 36 13.37 8.02 4.99
N THR A 37 12.17 8.59 4.97
CA THR A 37 11.51 9.10 3.76
C THR A 37 11.43 10.63 3.82
N PRO A 38 11.47 11.38 2.70
CA PRO A 38 11.12 12.81 2.57
C PRO A 38 9.93 13.27 3.42
N VAL A 39 8.94 12.38 3.57
CA VAL A 39 7.70 12.64 4.28
C VAL A 39 7.80 12.35 5.80
N SER A 40 8.86 11.66 6.23
CA SER A 40 9.10 11.24 7.62
C SER A 40 10.41 11.78 8.22
N TRP A 41 11.01 12.84 7.65
CA TRP A 41 12.17 13.45 8.30
C TRP A 41 11.66 14.32 9.46
N ASP A 42 11.77 13.72 10.65
CA ASP A 42 11.76 14.44 11.93
C ASP A 42 13.03 15.31 12.08
N ASN A 43 13.98 15.22 11.14
CA ASN A 43 15.21 16.01 11.10
C ASN A 43 15.06 17.19 10.14
N ILE A 44 15.36 18.39 10.65
CA ILE A 44 15.24 19.67 9.94
C ILE A 44 16.24 19.78 8.77
N GLU A 45 17.43 19.21 8.92
CA GLU A 45 18.53 19.27 7.95
C GLU A 45 18.13 18.76 6.56
N ASP A 46 17.26 17.76 6.52
CA ASP A 46 16.92 17.07 5.28
C ASP A 46 15.74 17.70 4.53
N ARG A 47 14.95 18.53 5.23
CA ARG A 47 13.93 19.39 4.62
C ARG A 47 14.57 20.56 3.87
N GLU A 48 15.71 21.07 4.35
CA GLU A 48 16.42 22.18 3.71
C GLU A 48 17.05 21.79 2.36
N VAL A 49 17.47 20.53 2.21
CA VAL A 49 18.17 20.03 1.01
C VAL A 49 17.25 19.86 -0.21
N ILE A 50 15.99 19.47 0.01
CA ILE A 50 15.05 19.11 -1.09
C ILE A 50 14.22 20.33 -1.55
N GLY A 51 14.09 21.36 -0.71
CA GLY A 51 13.31 22.56 -1.00
C GLY A 51 11.79 22.36 -0.83
N PRO A 52 11.05 23.41 -0.43
CA PRO A 52 9.65 23.29 0.01
C PRO A 52 8.66 22.93 -1.11
N GLU A 53 8.95 23.32 -2.35
CA GLU A 53 8.04 23.10 -3.49
C GLU A 53 8.00 21.61 -3.91
N ILE A 54 9.16 20.97 -3.98
CA ILE A 54 9.29 19.54 -4.28
C ILE A 54 8.67 18.70 -3.16
N LEU A 55 8.85 19.10 -1.90
CA LEU A 55 8.22 18.43 -0.76
C LEU A 55 6.70 18.46 -0.85
N MET A 56 6.12 19.62 -1.18
CA MET A 56 4.67 19.76 -1.31
C MET A 56 4.12 18.91 -2.46
N GLU A 57 4.81 18.86 -3.59
CA GLU A 57 4.44 17.99 -4.71
C GLU A 57 4.51 16.50 -4.31
N MET A 58 5.61 16.07 -3.67
CA MET A 58 5.77 14.70 -3.19
C MET A 58 4.70 14.30 -2.19
N GLU A 59 4.36 15.16 -1.22
CA GLU A 59 3.30 14.91 -0.26
C GLU A 59 1.94 14.73 -0.93
N GLN A 60 1.62 15.57 -1.92
CA GLN A 60 0.38 15.44 -2.70
C GLN A 60 0.34 14.13 -3.49
N GLN A 61 1.44 13.75 -4.15
CA GLN A 61 1.52 12.49 -4.89
C GLN A 61 1.37 11.28 -3.96
N VAL A 62 2.05 11.28 -2.81
CA VAL A 62 1.93 10.20 -1.81
C VAL A 62 0.50 10.09 -1.28
N LYS A 63 -0.16 11.22 -1.02
CA LYS A 63 -1.56 11.23 -0.61
C LYS A 63 -2.46 10.59 -1.66
N LEU A 64 -2.31 10.98 -2.93
CA LEU A 64 -3.09 10.43 -4.04
C LEU A 64 -2.87 8.93 -4.22
N ILE A 65 -1.61 8.47 -4.14
CA ILE A 65 -1.26 7.05 -4.22
C ILE A 65 -1.94 6.26 -3.10
N ARG A 66 -1.92 6.77 -1.86
CA ARG A 66 -2.60 6.13 -0.73
C ARG A 66 -4.10 6.02 -0.92
N GLU A 67 -4.74 7.06 -1.45
CA GLU A 67 -6.17 7.05 -1.77
C GLU A 67 -6.50 5.99 -2.82
N HIS A 68 -5.75 5.92 -3.92
CA HIS A 68 -5.95 4.91 -4.96
C HIS A 68 -5.68 3.47 -4.49
N LEU A 69 -4.65 3.27 -3.66
CA LEU A 69 -4.39 1.96 -3.05
C LEU A 69 -5.55 1.50 -2.18
N LYS A 70 -6.12 2.41 -1.37
CA LYS A 70 -7.30 2.12 -0.55
C LYS A 70 -8.52 1.80 -1.40
N GLU A 71 -8.79 2.56 -2.45
CA GLU A 71 -9.88 2.26 -3.38
C GLU A 71 -9.73 0.89 -4.05
N ALA A 72 -8.50 0.52 -4.42
CA ALA A 72 -8.21 -0.79 -4.98
C ALA A 72 -8.44 -1.92 -3.97
N GLU A 73 -8.00 -1.74 -2.72
CA GLU A 73 -8.24 -2.68 -1.62
C GLU A 73 -9.74 -2.85 -1.36
N ASP A 74 -10.48 -1.74 -1.21
CA ASP A 74 -11.92 -1.74 -0.95
C ASP A 74 -12.68 -2.43 -2.10
N ARG A 75 -12.28 -2.20 -3.36
CA ARG A 75 -12.86 -2.88 -4.54
C ARG A 75 -12.58 -4.38 -4.51
N GLN A 76 -11.35 -4.77 -4.19
CA GLN A 76 -10.97 -6.19 -4.09
C GLN A 76 -11.75 -6.90 -2.98
N LYS A 77 -11.94 -6.24 -1.84
CA LYS A 77 -12.74 -6.73 -0.72
C LYS A 77 -14.21 -6.88 -1.10
N SER A 78 -14.82 -5.85 -1.70
CA SER A 78 -16.20 -5.90 -2.19
C SER A 78 -16.45 -7.07 -3.15
N TYR A 79 -15.57 -7.28 -4.13
CA TYR A 79 -15.70 -8.41 -5.06
C TYR A 79 -15.53 -9.77 -4.39
N ASN A 80 -14.63 -9.89 -3.42
CA ASN A 80 -14.44 -11.13 -2.68
C ASN A 80 -15.63 -11.44 -1.77
N ASP A 81 -16.13 -10.44 -1.05
CA ASP A 81 -17.23 -10.60 -0.10
C ASP A 81 -18.54 -10.93 -0.84
N LEU A 82 -18.82 -10.30 -1.99
CA LEU A 82 -19.97 -10.65 -2.84
C LEU A 82 -19.94 -12.09 -3.36
N LYS A 83 -18.75 -12.68 -3.54
CA LYS A 83 -18.57 -14.06 -4.04
C LYS A 83 -18.40 -15.09 -2.92
N ARG A 84 -18.24 -14.66 -1.67
CA ARG A 84 -18.16 -15.54 -0.51
C ARG A 84 -19.56 -16.01 -0.14
N VAL A 85 -19.89 -17.20 -0.62
CA VAL A 85 -21.04 -17.97 -0.16
C VAL A 85 -20.51 -19.06 0.76
N ASP A 86 -21.02 -19.13 2.00
CA ASP A 86 -20.79 -20.27 2.87
C ASP A 86 -21.47 -21.51 2.27
N ARG A 87 -20.71 -22.23 1.45
CA ARG A 87 -21.17 -23.49 0.86
C ARG A 87 -20.92 -24.60 1.87
N LYS A 88 -21.98 -25.29 2.24
CA LYS A 88 -21.91 -26.55 2.96
C LYS A 88 -22.09 -27.66 1.94
N PHE A 89 -21.22 -28.66 2.00
CA PHE A 89 -21.30 -29.83 1.15
C PHE A 89 -21.73 -31.03 1.98
N GLU A 90 -22.53 -31.91 1.38
CA GLU A 90 -22.95 -33.13 2.03
C GLU A 90 -21.95 -34.27 1.82
N LEU A 91 -21.98 -35.27 2.71
CA LEU A 91 -21.14 -36.46 2.57
C LEU A 91 -21.49 -37.17 1.25
N ARG A 92 -20.49 -37.32 0.36
CA ARG A 92 -20.57 -37.90 -1.00
C ARG A 92 -21.06 -36.95 -2.11
N GLU A 93 -21.24 -35.67 -1.83
CA GLU A 93 -21.47 -34.68 -2.88
C GLU A 93 -20.22 -34.53 -3.76
N LYS A 94 -20.38 -34.59 -5.08
CA LYS A 94 -19.28 -34.41 -6.04
C LYS A 94 -19.22 -32.96 -6.48
N VAL A 95 -18.10 -32.31 -6.20
CA VAL A 95 -17.87 -30.90 -6.56
C VAL A 95 -16.60 -30.76 -7.37
N PHE A 96 -16.59 -29.78 -8.27
CA PHE A 96 -15.39 -29.41 -9.00
C PHE A 96 -14.51 -28.51 -8.14
N LEU A 97 -13.21 -28.82 -8.09
CA LEU A 97 -12.21 -27.93 -7.52
C LEU A 97 -11.97 -26.76 -8.50
N ARG A 98 -11.65 -25.60 -7.94
CA ARG A 98 -11.29 -24.41 -8.69
C ARG A 98 -9.78 -24.21 -8.66
#